data_AF-A0A354A5W5-F1
#
_entry.id   AF-A0A354A5W5-F1
#
_cell.length_a   1.000
_cell.length_b   1.000
_cell.length_c   1.000
_cell.angle_alpha   90.00
_cell.angle_beta   90.00
_cell.angle_gamma   90.00
#
_symmetry.space_group_name_H-M   'P 1'
#
loop_
_entity.id
_entity.type
_entity.pdbx_description
1 polymer ?
#
loop_
_entity_poly.entity_id
_entity_poly.type
_entity_poly.pdbx_seq_one_letter_code
_entity_poly.pdbx_strand_id
1 'polypeptide(L)' 'MIKLIVSGASGKMGSRIIALSRDITDIKLAGAIERKGHTHVGQDIGTVIGLGTTGVIITDDV' A
#
# COMPACT_ATOMS: atom_id res chain seq x y z
N MET A 1 8.04 13.54 9.72
CA MET A 1 7.27 12.75 8.73
C MET A 1 7.87 11.37 8.57
N ILE A 2 7.12 10.34 8.96
CA ILE A 2 7.49 8.93 8.94
C ILE A 2 7.06 8.32 7.60
N LYS A 3 7.95 7.57 6.94
CA LYS A 3 7.63 6.84 5.71
C LYS A 3 7.16 5.43 6.08
N LEU A 4 5.94 5.10 5.71
CA LEU A 4 5.33 3.80 5.96
C LEU A 4 5.43 2.91 4.71
N ILE A 5 5.95 1.70 4.90
CA ILE A 5 5.87 0.63 3.91
C ILE A 5 5.03 -0.50 4.52
N VAL A 6 4.11 -1.05 3.75
CA VAL A 6 3.22 -2.13 4.22
C VAL A 6 3.48 -3.39 3.40
N SER A 7 3.80 -4.50 4.06
CA SER A 7 3.85 -5.84 3.46
C SER A 7 2.51 -6.55 3.64
N GLY A 8 2.09 -7.33 2.63
CA GLY A 8 0.72 -7.82 2.52
C GLY A 8 -0.27 -6.67 2.27
N ALA A 9 0.16 -5.67 1.49
CA ALA A 9 -0.54 -4.39 1.31
C ALA A 9 -1.97 -4.54 0.79
N SER A 10 -2.21 -5.51 -0.08
CA SER A 10 -3.53 -5.77 -0.67
C SER A 10 -4.38 -6.75 0.15
N GLY A 11 -3.82 -7.30 1.24
CA GLY A 11 -4.55 -8.16 2.17
C GLY A 11 -5.51 -7.39 3.08
N LYS A 12 -6.34 -8.13 3.84
CA LYS A 12 -7.36 -7.55 4.74
C LYS A 12 -6.78 -6.59 5.78
N MET A 13 -5.62 -6.92 6.34
CA MET A 13 -4.97 -6.10 7.36
C MET A 13 -4.16 -4.96 6.73
N GLY A 14 -3.35 -5.24 5.71
CA GLY A 14 -2.53 -4.24 5.05
C GLY A 14 -3.36 -3.10 4.45
N SER A 15 -4.45 -3.44 3.75
CA SER A 15 -5.39 -2.45 3.19
C SER A 15 -5.97 -1.54 4.27
N ARG A 16 -6.31 -2.08 5.45
CA ARG A 16 -6.82 -1.29 6.57
C ARG A 16 -5.77 -0.36 7.17
N ILE A 17 -4.53 -0.84 7.33
CA ILE A 17 -3.40 -0.01 7.80
C ILE A 17 -3.16 1.15 6.84
N ILE A 18 -3.16 0.88 5.53
CA ILE A 18 -2.97 1.91 4.50
C ILE A 18 -4.11 2.93 4.56
N ALA A 19 -5.37 2.48 4.67
CA ALA A 19 -6.52 3.37 4.80
C ALA A 19 -6.40 4.29 6.01
N LEU A 20 -6.06 3.74 7.19
CA LEU A 20 -5.87 4.52 8.42
C LEU A 20 -4.70 5.50 8.34
N SER A 21 -3.63 5.13 7.63
CA SER A 21 -2.44 6.00 7.50
C SER A 21 -2.74 7.33 6.81
N ARG A 22 -3.82 7.43 6.01
CA ARG A 22 -4.22 8.66 5.32
C ARG A 22 -4.70 9.76 6.26
N ASP A 23 -5.22 9.39 7.43
CA ASP A 23 -5.76 10.32 8.41
C ASP A 23 -4.68 10.84 9.37
N ILE A 24 -3.42 10.39 9.22
CA ILE A 24 -2.31 10.74 10.10
C ILE A 24 -1.33 11.64 9.33
N THR A 25 -1.36 12.94 9.63
CA THR A 25 -0.54 13.97 8.95
C THR A 25 0.96 13.68 8.95
N ASP A 26 1.48 13.05 10.01
CA ASP A 26 2.90 12.75 10.15
C ASP A 26 3.34 11.46 9.46
N ILE A 27 2.42 10.72 8.82
CA ILE A 27 2.69 9.47 8.11
C ILE A 27 2.46 9.67 6.61
N LYS A 28 3.40 9.15 5.81
CA LYS A 28 3.26 9.08 4.36
C LYS A 28 3.46 7.64 3.89
N LEU A 29 2.48 7.10 3.17
CA LEU A 29 2.64 5.83 2.46
C LEU A 29 3.75 5.97 1.40
N ALA A 30 4.80 5.18 1.55
CA ALA A 30 5.97 5.20 0.69
C ALA A 30 6.13 3.91 -0.13
N GLY A 31 5.50 2.82 0.26
CA GLY A 31 5.59 1.54 -0.45
C GLY A 31 4.48 0.56 -0.06
N ALA A 32 4.18 -0.33 -0.99
CA ALA A 32 3.23 -1.42 -0.84
C ALA A 32 3.88 -2.69 -1.40
N ILE A 33 4.02 -3.72 -0.56
CA ILE A 33 4.70 -4.96 -0.91
C ILE A 33 3.73 -6.13 -0.85
N GLU A 34 3.84 -7.02 -1.81
CA GLU A 34 3.21 -8.33 -1.78
C GLU A 34 4.22 -9.45 -2.05
N ARG A 35 3.78 -10.70 -1.90
CA ARG A 35 4.61 -11.84 -2.28
C ARG A 35 4.90 -11.85 -3.78
N LYS A 36 6.03 -12.44 -4.17
CA LYS A 36 6.40 -12.67 -5.57
C LYS A 36 5.28 -13.34 -6.36
N GLY A 37 4.95 -12.79 -7.53
CA GLY A 37 3.89 -13.29 -8.41
C GLY A 37 2.46 -13.05 -7.91
N HIS A 38 2.26 -12.17 -6.92
CA HIS A 38 0.92 -11.77 -6.50
C HIS A 38 0.20 -11.01 -7.63
N THR A 39 -1.10 -11.25 -7.79
CA THR A 39 -1.91 -10.73 -8.92
C THR A 39 -1.97 -9.21 -9.00
N HIS A 40 -1.72 -8.52 -7.88
CA HIS A 40 -1.75 -7.07 -7.78
C HIS A 40 -0.40 -6.38 -7.98
N VAL A 41 0.71 -7.12 -8.12
CA VAL A 41 2.03 -6.51 -8.40
C VAL A 41 1.97 -5.72 -9.71
N GLY A 42 2.54 -4.51 -9.71
CA GLY A 42 2.49 -3.56 -10.82
C GLY A 42 1.25 -2.67 -10.86
N GLN A 43 0.29 -2.86 -9.94
CA GLN A 43 -0.91 -2.01 -9.84
C GLN A 43 -0.76 -0.95 -8.75
N ASP A 44 -1.51 0.16 -8.86
CA ASP A 44 -1.57 1.18 -7.81
C ASP A 44 -2.34 0.63 -6.59
N ILE A 45 -1.73 0.66 -5.42
CA ILE A 45 -2.34 0.09 -4.21
C ILE A 45 -3.68 0.71 -3.88
N GLY A 46 -3.82 2.02 -4.05
CA GLY A 46 -5.04 2.74 -3.78
C GLY A 46 -6.19 2.33 -4.71
N THR A 47 -5.90 2.06 -5.98
CA THR A 47 -6.91 1.50 -6.89
C THR A 47 -7.36 0.11 -6.47
N VAL A 48 -6.41 -0.75 -6.05
CA VAL A 48 -6.68 -2.13 -5.62
C VAL A 48 -7.53 -2.19 -4.37
N ILE A 49 -7.30 -1.30 -3.39
CA ILE A 49 -8.01 -1.33 -2.09
C ILE A 49 -9.17 -0.32 -2.00
N GLY A 50 -9.58 0.29 -3.12
CA GLY A 50 -10.76 1.17 -3.18
C GLY A 50 -10.57 2.55 -2.55
N LEU A 51 -9.34 3.06 -2.49
CA LEU A 51 -8.98 4.38 -1.95
C LEU A 51 -8.73 5.45 -3.03
N GLY A 52 -8.92 5.11 -4.31
CA GLY A 52 -8.51 5.96 -5.44
C GLY A 52 -7.00 5.93 -5.66
N THR A 53 -6.50 6.64 -6.67
CA THR A 53 -5.06 6.58 -7.02
C THR A 53 -4.18 7.17 -5.91
N THR A 54 -3.17 6.41 -5.49
CA THR A 54 -2.23 6.81 -4.43
C THR A 54 -0.85 7.18 -4.97
N GLY A 55 -0.51 6.76 -6.18
CA GLY A 55 0.81 6.86 -6.79
C GLY A 55 1.81 5.83 -6.27
N VAL A 56 1.38 4.89 -5.41
CA VAL A 56 2.24 3.86 -4.84
C VAL A 56 1.96 2.55 -5.54
N ILE A 57 2.93 2.08 -6.33
CA ILE A 57 2.84 0.83 -7.07
C ILE A 57 3.18 -0.34 -6.15
N ILE A 58 2.38 -1.40 -6.21
CA ILE A 58 2.63 -2.65 -5.49
C ILE A 58 3.83 -3.33 -6.14
N THR A 59 4.84 -3.65 -5.32
CA THR A 59 6.06 -4.36 -5.71
C THR A 59 6.16 -5.69 -4.95
N ASP A 60 6.94 -6.63 -5.47
CA ASP A 60 7.32 -7.86 -4.76
C ASP A 60 8.76 -7.84 -4.21
N ASP A 61 9.41 -6.67 -4.32
CA ASP A 61 10.77 -6.40 -3.83
C ASP A 61 10.85 -5.00 -3.19
N VAL A 62 11.73 -4.82 -2.20
CA VAL A 62 11.81 -3.62 -1.32
C VAL A 62 13.04 -2.77 -1.61
#